data_AF-A0A818EU09-F1
#
_entry.id   AF-A0A818EU09-F1
#
_cell.length_a   1.000
_cell.length_b   1.000
_cell.length_c   1.000
_cell.angle_alpha   90.00
_cell.angle_beta   90.00
_cell.angle_gamma   90.00
#
_symmetry.space_group_name_H-M   'P 1'
#
loop_
_entity.id
_entity.type
_entity.pdbx_description
1 polymer ?
#
loop_
_entity_poly.entity_id
_entity_poly.type
_entity_poly.pdbx_seq_one_letter_code
_entity_poly.pdbx_strand_id
1 'polypeptide(L)'
;PSRIELEEAIRNRRYHDNESMHQYYSDIMRQCDLLETEYTVSDRHRSDYIIRGLPDSIQDQVLIREYSTPKELLEVLQKIEERRKRTNFEQHVTTIRFKIEDTLRFFQ
;
A
#
# COMPACT_ATOMS: atom_id res chain seq x y z
N PRO A 1 -12.37 -13.60 19.57
CA PRO A 1 -12.48 -14.10 18.19
C PRO A 1 -11.67 -15.39 18.09
N SER A 2 -12.19 -16.40 17.40
CA SER A 2 -11.44 -17.61 17.10
C SER A 2 -10.28 -17.30 16.16
N ARG A 3 -9.27 -18.18 16.15
CA ARG A 3 -8.16 -18.12 15.19
C ARG A 3 -8.62 -17.97 13.74
N ILE A 4 -9.64 -18.74 13.34
CA ILE A 4 -10.17 -18.73 11.96
C ILE A 4 -10.71 -17.34 11.64
N GLU A 5 -11.50 -16.75 12.53
CA GLU A 5 -12.05 -15.39 12.36
C GLU A 5 -10.94 -14.34 12.26
N LEU A 6 -9.86 -14.47 13.05
CA LEU A 6 -8.71 -13.56 13.00
C LEU A 6 -7.93 -13.72 11.68
N GLU A 7 -7.62 -14.94 11.26
CA GLU A 7 -6.94 -15.18 9.98
C GLU A 7 -7.80 -14.74 8.78
N GLU A 8 -9.12 -14.91 8.83
CA GLU A 8 -10.05 -14.41 7.82
C GLU A 8 -10.09 -12.88 7.78
N ALA A 9 -10.12 -12.22 8.95
CA ALA A 9 -10.08 -10.77 9.03
C ALA A 9 -8.81 -10.19 8.39
N ILE A 10 -7.65 -10.84 8.59
CA ILE A 10 -6.40 -10.44 7.95
C ILE A 10 -6.45 -10.69 6.44
N ARG A 11 -6.87 -11.90 6.02
CA ARG A 11 -6.94 -12.26 4.60
C ARG A 11 -7.90 -11.39 3.80
N ASN A 12 -8.96 -10.90 4.43
CA ASN A 12 -9.97 -10.07 3.80
C ASN A 12 -9.62 -8.57 3.85
N ARG A 13 -8.58 -8.16 4.59
CA ARG A 13 -8.16 -6.76 4.65
C ARG A 13 -7.49 -6.37 3.34
N ARG A 14 -8.15 -5.49 2.57
CA ARG A 14 -7.64 -4.92 1.32
C ARG A 14 -7.12 -3.52 1.55
N TYR A 15 -6.01 -3.16 0.91
CA TYR A 15 -5.55 -1.77 0.87
C TYR A 15 -6.50 -0.93 0.03
N HIS A 16 -6.85 0.25 0.52
CA HIS A 16 -7.66 1.23 -0.19
C HIS A 16 -6.86 2.51 -0.48
N ASP A 17 -7.08 3.14 -1.63
CA ASP A 17 -6.34 4.35 -2.01
C ASP A 17 -6.67 5.58 -1.12
N ASN A 18 -7.70 5.50 -0.28
CA ASN A 18 -8.08 6.54 0.68
C ASN A 18 -7.36 6.41 2.04
N GLU A 19 -6.49 5.41 2.22
CA GLU A 19 -5.64 5.24 3.39
C GLU A 19 -4.15 5.23 3.02
N SER A 20 -3.30 5.52 4.00
CA SER A 20 -1.86 5.46 3.83
C SER A 20 -1.33 4.03 3.94
N MET A 21 -0.17 3.74 3.30
CA MET A 21 0.48 2.43 3.45
C MET A 21 0.83 2.11 4.90
N HIS A 22 1.16 3.14 5.69
CA HIS A 22 1.45 2.99 7.11
C HIS A 22 0.22 2.55 7.91
N GLN A 23 -0.96 3.11 7.60
CA GLN A 23 -2.21 2.75 8.28
C GLN A 23 -2.62 1.31 7.97
N TYR A 24 -2.61 0.94 6.68
CA TYR A 24 -2.87 -0.43 6.24
C TYR A 24 -1.91 -1.45 6.86
N TYR A 25 -0.60 -1.14 6.86
CA TYR A 25 0.43 -1.94 7.52
C TYR A 25 0.14 -2.11 9.01
N SER A 26 -0.15 -1.02 9.70
CA SER A 26 -0.38 -1.02 11.15
C SER A 26 -1.61 -1.84 11.53
N ASP A 27 -2.67 -1.77 10.71
CA ASP A 27 -3.87 -2.60 10.89
C ASP A 27 -3.55 -4.09 10.79
N ILE A 28 -2.80 -4.51 9.77
CA ILE A 28 -2.43 -5.92 9.58
C ILE A 28 -1.51 -6.41 10.70
N MET A 29 -0.52 -5.61 11.08
CA MET A 29 0.40 -5.96 12.17
C MET A 29 -0.33 -6.12 13.49
N ARG A 30 -1.28 -5.23 13.80
CA ARG A 30 -2.13 -5.34 14.99
C ARG A 30 -2.93 -6.65 14.99
N GLN A 31 -3.45 -7.08 13.84
CA GLN A 31 -4.16 -8.36 13.74
C GLN A 31 -3.22 -9.56 13.86
N CYS A 32 -1.99 -9.47 13.33
CA CYS A 32 -0.95 -10.49 13.53
C CYS A 32 -0.56 -10.61 15.01
N ASP A 33 -0.45 -9.48 15.72
CA ASP A 33 -0.13 -9.48 17.15
C ASP A 33 -1.27 -10.11 17.99
N LEU A 34 -2.53 -9.92 17.57
CA LEU A 34 -3.67 -10.62 18.16
C LEU A 34 -3.60 -12.14 17.93
N LEU A 35 -3.14 -12.60 16.76
CA LEU A 35 -2.89 -14.02 16.49
C LEU A 35 -1.70 -14.55 17.30
N GLU A 36 -0.69 -13.73 17.55
CA GLU A 36 0.54 -14.10 18.25
C GLU A 36 0.32 -14.52 19.71
N THR A 37 -0.75 -14.01 20.32
CA THR A 37 -1.17 -14.44 21.66
C THR A 37 -1.52 -15.93 21.74
N GLU A 38 -1.90 -16.55 20.62
CA GLU A 38 -2.20 -17.98 20.52
C GLU A 38 -1.17 -18.77 19.68
N TYR A 39 -0.48 -18.14 18.71
CA TYR A 39 0.43 -18.80 17.76
C TYR A 39 1.53 -17.89 17.22
N THR A 40 2.77 -18.35 17.18
CA THR A 40 3.87 -17.57 16.57
C THR A 40 3.61 -17.24 15.09
N VAL A 41 3.51 -15.95 14.76
CA VAL A 41 3.35 -15.46 13.39
C VAL A 41 4.70 -14.96 12.88
N SER A 42 5.34 -15.76 12.02
CA SER A 42 6.65 -15.41 11.45
C SER A 42 6.60 -14.12 10.61
N ASP A 43 7.72 -13.42 10.55
CA ASP A 43 7.92 -12.24 9.70
C ASP A 43 7.56 -12.49 8.23
N ARG A 44 7.83 -13.71 7.75
CA ARG A 44 7.42 -14.14 6.41
C ARG A 44 5.89 -14.12 6.27
N HIS A 45 5.15 -14.68 7.22
CA HIS A 45 3.69 -14.67 7.19
C HIS A 45 3.12 -13.26 7.33
N ARG A 46 3.68 -12.44 8.22
CA ARG A 46 3.29 -11.02 8.38
C ARG A 46 3.44 -10.27 7.04
N SER A 47 4.57 -10.46 6.37
CA SER A 47 4.83 -9.88 5.04
C SER A 47 3.85 -10.39 3.99
N ASP A 48 3.57 -11.69 3.97
CA ASP A 48 2.63 -12.31 3.02
C ASP A 48 1.21 -11.75 3.19
N TYR A 49 0.75 -11.55 4.43
CA TYR A 49 -0.53 -10.92 4.72
C TYR A 49 -0.62 -9.48 4.21
N ILE A 50 0.45 -8.70 4.41
CA ILE A 50 0.54 -7.33 3.89
C ILE A 50 0.41 -7.34 2.36
N ILE A 51 1.16 -8.20 1.67
CA ILE A 51 1.24 -8.20 0.20
C ILE A 51 -0.07 -8.66 -0.43
N ARG A 52 -0.70 -9.70 0.10
CA ARG A 52 -1.93 -10.28 -0.46
C ARG A 52 -3.10 -9.29 -0.52
N GLY A 53 -3.17 -8.33 0.40
CA GLY A 53 -4.22 -7.32 0.40
C GLY A 53 -3.92 -6.09 -0.48
N LEU A 54 -2.72 -5.98 -1.06
CA LEU A 54 -2.36 -4.89 -1.97
C LEU A 54 -2.97 -5.09 -3.36
N PRO A 55 -3.20 -4.01 -4.13
CA PRO A 55 -3.51 -4.10 -5.56
C PRO A 55 -2.36 -4.73 -6.35
N ASP A 56 -2.66 -5.49 -7.41
CA ASP A 56 -1.67 -6.17 -8.26
C ASP A 56 -0.57 -5.20 -8.74
N SER A 57 -0.96 -4.01 -9.16
CA SER A 57 -0.05 -2.93 -9.58
C SER A 57 0.99 -2.51 -8.53
N ILE A 58 0.72 -2.73 -7.24
CA ILE A 58 1.66 -2.50 -6.13
C ILE A 58 2.43 -3.78 -5.83
N GLN A 59 1.76 -4.95 -5.86
CA GLN A 59 2.40 -6.24 -5.67
C GLN A 59 3.56 -6.45 -6.65
N ASP A 60 3.34 -6.18 -7.94
CA ASP A 60 4.38 -6.29 -8.98
C ASP A 60 5.61 -5.44 -8.68
N GLN A 61 5.43 -4.24 -8.12
CA GLN A 61 6.52 -3.33 -7.75
C GLN A 61 7.24 -3.75 -6.46
N VAL A 62 6.57 -4.49 -5.58
CA VAL A 62 7.14 -5.05 -4.35
C VAL A 62 7.93 -6.32 -4.68
N LEU A 63 7.41 -7.18 -5.57
CA LEU A 63 8.03 -8.46 -5.93
C LEU A 63 9.41 -8.32 -6.58
N ILE A 64 9.68 -7.18 -7.23
CA ILE A 64 10.99 -6.87 -7.82
C ILE A 64 12.01 -6.31 -6.82
N ARG A 65 11.62 -6.15 -5.54
CA ARG A 65 12.48 -5.57 -4.50
C ARG A 65 12.77 -6.61 -3.43
N GLU A 66 13.98 -6.53 -2.88
CA GLU A 66 14.37 -7.36 -1.74
C GLU A 66 13.93 -6.72 -0.43
N TYR A 67 13.31 -7.52 0.43
CA TYR A 67 13.01 -7.22 1.83
C TYR A 67 13.05 -8.54 2.61
N SER A 68 13.53 -8.49 3.84
CA SER A 68 13.68 -9.64 4.73
C SER A 68 12.75 -9.54 5.95
N THR A 69 12.24 -8.34 6.25
CA THR A 69 11.37 -8.08 7.39
C THR A 69 10.12 -7.28 7.00
N PRO A 70 9.03 -7.36 7.79
CA PRO A 70 7.84 -6.52 7.59
C PRO A 70 8.16 -5.02 7.62
N LYS A 71 9.15 -4.62 8.42
CA LYS A 71 9.59 -3.21 8.51
C LYS A 71 10.24 -2.74 7.21
N GLU A 72 11.12 -3.53 6.63
CA GLU A 72 11.73 -3.24 5.33
C GLU A 72 10.67 -3.19 4.22
N LEU A 73 9.68 -4.10 4.27
CA LEU A 73 8.53 -4.06 3.37
C LEU A 73 7.75 -2.75 3.50
N LEU A 74 7.49 -2.25 4.71
CA LEU A 74 6.84 -0.96 4.90
C LEU A 74 7.63 0.19 4.25
N GLU A 75 8.95 0.23 4.40
CA GLU A 75 9.78 1.26 3.76
C GLU A 75 9.70 1.20 2.23
N VAL A 76 9.63 -0.01 1.66
CA VAL A 76 9.40 -0.21 0.22
C VAL A 76 8.03 0.33 -0.18
N LEU A 77 6.98 0.01 0.57
CA LEU A 77 5.62 0.45 0.29
C LEU A 77 5.47 1.98 0.35
N GLN A 78 6.08 2.62 1.35
CA GLN A 78 6.08 4.08 1.47
C GLN A 78 6.79 4.74 0.28
N LYS A 79 7.92 4.19 -0.19
CA LYS A 79 8.60 4.69 -1.40
C LYS A 79 7.71 4.55 -2.66
N ILE A 80 6.91 3.49 -2.75
CA ILE A 80 5.95 3.31 -3.85
C ILE A 80 4.80 4.33 -3.75
N GLU A 81 4.25 4.53 -2.55
CA GLU A 81 3.21 5.52 -2.27
C GLU A 81 3.66 6.94 -2.63
N GLU A 82 4.87 7.34 -2.22
CA GLU A 82 5.45 8.64 -2.54
C GLU A 82 5.65 8.84 -4.05
N ARG A 83 6.17 7.83 -4.75
CA ARG A 83 6.31 7.87 -6.21
C ARG A 83 4.97 8.07 -6.89
N ARG A 84 3.93 7.33 -6.47
CA ARG A 84 2.58 7.47 -7.00
C ARG A 84 2.00 8.86 -6.76
N LYS A 85 2.15 9.41 -5.56
CA LYS A 85 1.71 10.78 -5.22
C LYS A 85 2.40 11.81 -6.10
N ARG A 86 3.71 11.66 -6.33
CA ARG A 86 4.47 12.55 -7.22
C ARG A 86 3.99 12.47 -8.66
N THR A 87 3.84 11.26 -9.21
CA THR A 87 3.35 11.08 -10.58
C THR A 87 1.95 11.66 -10.77
N ASN A 88 1.04 11.43 -9.81
CA ASN A 88 -0.32 11.96 -9.89
C ASN A 88 -0.34 13.51 -9.82
N PHE A 89 0.49 14.09 -8.94
CA PHE A 89 0.68 15.54 -8.89
C PHE A 89 1.25 16.10 -10.21
N GLU A 90 2.29 15.48 -10.77
CA GLU A 90 2.88 15.89 -12.05
C GLU A 90 1.86 15.82 -13.19
N GLN A 91 1.09 14.73 -13.31
CA GLN A 91 0.03 14.58 -14.31
C GLN A 91 -1.06 15.66 -14.16
N HIS A 92 -1.43 15.97 -12.91
CA HIS A 92 -2.40 17.02 -12.62
C HIS A 92 -1.88 18.40 -13.03
N VAL A 93 -0.64 18.73 -12.67
CA VAL A 93 0.03 19.98 -13.06
C VAL A 93 0.13 20.11 -14.57
N THR A 94 0.53 19.04 -15.28
CA THR A 94 0.59 19.02 -16.75
C THR A 94 -0.78 19.25 -17.38
N THR A 95 -1.84 18.63 -16.85
CA THR A 95 -3.21 18.79 -17.36
C THR A 95 -3.71 20.23 -17.18
N ILE A 96 -3.42 20.85 -16.03
CA ILE A 96 -3.75 22.26 -15.79
C ILE A 96 -2.99 23.15 -16.77
N ARG A 97 -1.67 22.92 -16.94
CA ARG A 97 -0.85 23.71 -17.84
C ARG A 97 -1.38 23.66 -19.28
N PHE A 98 -1.74 22.48 -19.76
CA PHE A 98 -2.32 22.30 -21.09
C PHE A 98 -3.64 23.07 -21.24
N LYS A 99 -4.54 23.01 -20.25
CA LYS A 99 -5.82 23.76 -20.29
C LYS A 99 -5.61 25.27 -20.30
N ILE A 100 -4.63 25.78 -19.56
CA ILE A 100 -4.29 27.21 -19.55
C ILE A 100 -3.72 27.63 -20.91
N GLU A 101 -2.77 26.86 -21.45
CA GLU A 101 -2.17 27.13 -22.77
C GLU A 101 -3.21 27.09 -23.90
N ASP A 102 -4.14 26.14 -23.86
CA ASP A 102 -5.24 26.02 -24.84
C ASP A 102 -6.21 27.22 -24.74
N THR A 103 -6.57 27.62 -23.51
CA THR A 103 -7.41 28.80 -23.28
C THR A 103 -6.74 30.08 -23.77
N LEU A 104 -5.45 30.27 -23.52
CA LEU A 104 -4.71 31.46 -23.95
C LEU A 104 -4.59 31.56 -25.48
N ARG A 105 -4.51 30.43 -26.20
CA ARG A 105 -4.53 30.40 -27.67
C ARG A 105 -5.89 30.75 -28.26
N PHE A 106 -6.99 30.47 -27.56
CA PHE A 106 -8.33 30.79 -28.03
C PHE A 106 -8.65 32.30 -28.03
N PHE A 107 -7.91 33.10 -27.24
CA PHE A 107 -8.09 34.55 -27.14
C PHE A 107 -7.08 35.38 -27.96
N GLN A 108 -6.26 34.74 -28.80
CA GLN A 108 -5.32 35.37 -29.74
C GLN A 108 -5.85 35.26 -31.18
#